data_AF-A0A7C5U0Y7-F1
#
_entry.id   AF-A0A7C5U0Y7-F1
#
_cell.length_a   1.000
_cell.length_b   1.000
_cell.length_c   1.000
_cell.angle_alpha   90.00
_cell.angle_beta   90.00
_cell.angle_gamma   90.00
#
_symmetry.space_group_name_H-M   'P 1'
#
loop_
_entity.id
_entity.type
_entity.pdbx_description
1 polymer ?
#
loop_
_entity_poly.entity_id
_entity_poly.type
_entity_poly.pdbx_seq_one_letter_code
_entity_poly.pdbx_strand_id
1 'polypeptide(L)' 'MVSRNDLTILEEYNFYGEKRYRVCVKGTNIVINVKANDEKDALTKTLQILEQVGLTEEALSELRNIIGDKALCK' A
#
# COMPACT_ATOMS: atom_id res chain seq x y z
N MET A 1 -11.43 -7.66 -3.20
CA MET A 1 -10.42 -7.62 -2.13
C MET A 1 -9.20 -6.99 -2.73
N VAL A 2 -8.63 -6.01 -2.02
CA VAL A 2 -7.51 -5.23 -2.55
C VAL A 2 -6.43 -6.19 -2.99
N SER A 3 -5.91 -5.97 -4.19
CA SER A 3 -5.01 -6.92 -4.84
C SER A 3 -3.61 -6.32 -4.98
N ARG A 4 -2.64 -7.14 -5.39
CA ARG A 4 -1.30 -6.65 -5.72
C ARG A 4 -1.30 -5.59 -6.83
N ASN A 5 -2.27 -5.63 -7.73
CA ASN A 5 -2.38 -4.67 -8.82
C ASN A 5 -2.76 -3.27 -8.33
N ASP A 6 -3.35 -3.18 -7.14
CA ASP A 6 -3.70 -1.93 -6.46
C ASP A 6 -2.52 -1.35 -5.66
N LEU A 7 -1.35 -1.97 -5.69
CA LEU A 7 -0.19 -1.55 -4.90
C LEU A 7 0.97 -1.09 -5.79
N THR A 8 1.71 -0.10 -5.31
CA THR A 8 2.98 0.38 -5.89
C THR A 8 3.99 0.57 -4.78
N ILE A 9 5.19 0.01 -4.92
CA ILE A 9 6.31 0.32 -4.02
C ILE A 9 6.85 1.70 -4.40
N LEU A 10 6.84 2.63 -3.46
CA LEU A 10 7.38 3.98 -3.65
C LEU A 10 8.87 4.03 -3.34
N GLU A 11 9.30 3.31 -2.30
CA GLU A 11 10.64 3.44 -1.76
C GLU A 11 11.02 2.18 -0.98
N GLU A 12 12.28 1.79 -1.13
CA GLU A 12 12.99 0.85 -0.25
C GLU A 12 14.00 1.65 0.58
N TYR A 13 14.02 1.41 1.90
CA TYR A 13 14.93 2.11 2.81
C TYR A 13 15.35 1.22 3.97
N ASN A 14 16.46 1.58 4.62
CA ASN A 14 16.93 0.92 5.82
C ASN A 14 16.66 1.82 7.04
N PHE A 15 16.08 1.26 8.10
CA PHE A 15 15.79 1.96 9.34
C PHE A 15 16.15 1.07 10.53
N TYR A 16 17.12 1.51 11.36
CA TYR A 16 17.69 0.71 12.46
C TYR A 16 18.17 -0.68 12.03
N GLY A 17 18.83 -0.78 10.88
CA GLY A 17 19.32 -2.05 10.32
C GLY A 17 18.23 -2.95 9.75
N GLU A 18 16.98 -2.49 9.72
CA GLU A 18 15.86 -3.23 9.14
C GLU A 18 15.50 -2.69 7.76
N LYS A 19 15.38 -3.61 6.80
CA LYS A 19 14.89 -3.32 5.46
C LYS A 19 13.39 -3.03 5.49
N ARG A 20 13.00 -1.87 4.98
CA ARG A 20 11.63 -1.37 4.97
C ARG A 20 11.20 -0.90 3.59
N TYR A 21 9.90 -0.95 3.35
CA TYR A 21 9.28 -0.53 2.11
C TYR A 21 8.12 0.40 2.40
N ARG A 22 7.98 1.43 1.58
CA ARG A 22 6.78 2.28 1.54
C ARG A 22 5.93 1.81 0.38
N VAL A 23 4.77 1.23 0.67
CA VAL A 23 3.86 0.70 -0.34
C VAL A 23 2.63 1.58 -0.40
N CYS A 24 2.35 2.14 -1.56
CA CYS A 24 1.21 2.99 -1.82
C CYS A 24 0.05 2.21 -2.43
N VAL A 25 -1.18 2.54 -2.03
CA VAL A 25 -2.40 2.01 -2.64
C VAL A 25 -2.83 2.94 -3.78
N LYS A 26 -2.81 2.42 -5.02
CA LYS A 26 -3.07 3.18 -6.25
C LYS A 26 -4.43 3.86 -6.24
N GLY A 27 -4.44 5.09 -6.74
CA GLY A 27 -5.60 5.97 -6.75
C GLY A 27 -5.94 6.54 -5.37
N THR A 28 -5.03 6.42 -4.38
CA THR A 28 -5.22 6.98 -3.04
C THR A 28 -3.95 7.67 -2.51
N ASN A 29 -4.03 8.19 -1.28
CA ASN A 29 -2.91 8.71 -0.52
C ASN A 29 -2.47 7.76 0.61
N ILE A 30 -3.00 6.53 0.62
CA ILE A 30 -2.65 5.52 1.62
C ILE A 30 -1.26 5.00 1.31
N VAL A 31 -0.35 5.15 2.28
CA VAL A 31 0.99 4.57 2.25
C VAL A 31 1.17 3.71 3.49
N ILE A 32 1.58 2.48 3.28
CA ILE A 32 1.84 1.48 4.32
C ILE A 32 3.34 1.23 4.37
N ASN A 33 3.92 1.46 5.54
CA ASN A 33 5.32 1.19 5.80
C ASN A 33 5.46 -0.21 6.40
N VAL A 34 6.16 -1.10 5.70
CA VAL A 34 6.34 -2.49 6.14
C VAL A 34 7.82 -2.84 6.24
N LYS A 35 8.18 -3.60 7.28
CA LYS A 35 9.45 -4.31 7.34
C LYS A 35 9.36 -5.56 6.47
N ALA A 36 10.24 -5.71 5.50
CA ALA A 36 10.24 -6.87 4.62
C ALA A 36 11.64 -7.21 4.09
N ASN A 37 11.84 -8.46 3.70
CA ASN A 37 13.13 -8.93 3.20
C ASN A 37 13.32 -8.61 1.70
N ASP A 38 12.24 -8.60 0.94
CA ASP A 38 12.19 -8.33 -0.50
C ASP A 38 10.84 -7.67 -0.88
N GLU A 39 10.71 -7.24 -2.12
CA GLU A 39 9.49 -6.60 -2.64
C GLU A 39 8.26 -7.52 -2.55
N LYS A 40 8.44 -8.82 -2.77
CA LYS A 40 7.33 -9.79 -2.76
C LYS A 40 6.78 -9.94 -1.35
N ASP A 41 7.65 -10.00 -0.34
CA ASP A 41 7.31 -10.01 1.08
C ASP A 41 6.64 -8.69 1.50
N ALA A 42 7.15 -7.55 1.02
CA ALA A 42 6.56 -6.23 1.27
C ALA A 42 5.10 -6.14 0.79
N LEU A 43 4.84 -6.57 -0.45
CA LEU A 43 3.50 -6.58 -1.01
C LEU A 43 2.56 -7.54 -0.27
N THR A 44 3.03 -8.75 0.08
CA THR A 44 2.24 -9.71 0.87
C THR A 44 1.84 -9.14 2.22
N LYS A 45 2.79 -8.56 2.96
CA LYS A 45 2.52 -7.94 4.27
C LYS A 45 1.57 -6.75 4.17
N THR A 46 1.72 -5.95 3.12
CA THR A 46 0.82 -4.82 2.86
C THR A 46 -0.61 -5.31 2.67
N LEU A 47 -0.83 -6.37 1.89
CA LEU A 47 -2.16 -6.95 1.70
C LEU A 47 -2.76 -7.50 3.00
N GLN A 48 -1.95 -8.18 3.81
CA GLN A 48 -2.39 -8.67 5.13
C GLN A 48 -2.83 -7.53 6.04
N ILE A 49 -2.09 -6.42 6.07
CA ILE A 49 -2.46 -5.23 6.84
C ILE A 49 -3.78 -4.63 6.31
N LEU A 50 -3.94 -4.51 4.99
CA LEU A 50 -5.16 -3.97 4.38
C LEU A 50 -6.39 -4.83 4.68
N GLU A 51 -6.22 -6.16 4.68
CA GLU A 51 -7.26 -7.10 5.08
C GLU A 51 -7.62 -6.94 6.57
N GLN A 52 -6.62 -6.84 7.45
CA GLN A 52 -6.83 -6.66 8.89
C GLN A 52 -7.52 -5.33 9.25
N VAL A 53 -7.23 -4.27 8.49
CA VAL A 53 -7.87 -2.95 8.65
C VAL A 53 -9.27 -2.93 8.02
N GLY A 54 -9.61 -3.93 7.21
CA GLY A 54 -10.92 -4.02 6.56
C GLY A 54 -11.08 -3.04 5.41
N LEU A 55 -10.01 -2.72 4.68
CA LEU A 55 -10.12 -1.92 3.45
C LEU A 55 -10.79 -2.78 2.37
N THR A 56 -12.11 -2.66 2.25
CA THR A 56 -12.91 -3.35 1.23
C THR A 56 -12.75 -2.70 -0.14
N GLU A 57 -13.21 -3.39 -1.19
CA GLU A 57 -13.29 -2.79 -2.54
C GLU A 57 -14.18 -1.55 -2.57
N GLU A 58 -15.31 -1.59 -1.86
CA GLU A 58 -16.25 -0.48 -1.80
C GLU A 58 -15.60 0.74 -1.16
N ALA A 59 -14.95 0.56 -0.01
CA ALA A 59 -14.22 1.62 0.68
C ALA A 59 -13.06 2.17 -0.18
N LEU A 60 -12.33 1.31 -0.88
CA LEU A 60 -11.26 1.73 -1.78
C LEU A 60 -11.80 2.53 -2.97
N SER A 61 -12.93 2.11 -3.54
CA SER A 61 -13.61 2.82 -4.63
C SER A 61 -14.09 4.21 -4.20
N GLU A 62 -14.71 4.31 -3.02
CA GLU A 62 -15.12 5.60 -2.45
C GLU A 62 -13.93 6.53 -2.22
N LEU A 63 -12.83 6.01 -1.66
CA LEU A 63 -11.59 6.79 -1.47
C LEU A 63 -11.02 7.30 -2.79
N ARG A 64 -11.02 6.48 -3.84
CA ARG A 64 -10.56 6.89 -5.18
C ARG A 64 -11.42 8.02 -5.74
N ASN A 65 -12.73 7.98 -5.53
CA ASN A 65 -13.64 9.05 -5.96
C ASN A 65 -13.42 10.36 -5.19
N ILE A 66 -13.15 10.28 -3.88
CA ILE A 66 -12.87 11.45 -3.05
C ILE A 66 -11.54 12.11 -3.43
N ILE A 67 -10.51 11.29 -3.68
CA ILE A 67 -9.15 11.76 -3.94
C ILE A 67 -8.99 12.24 -5.39
N GLY A 68 -9.54 11.49 -6.36
CA GLY A 68 -9.45 11.78 -7.78
C GLY A 68 -8.00 12.02 -8.24
N ASP A 69 -7.77 13.14 -8.93
CA ASP A 69 -6.47 13.49 -9.52
C ASP A 69 -5.38 13.82 -8.49
N LYS A 70 -5.73 13.90 -7.20
CA LYS A 70 -4.79 14.22 -6.11
C LYS A 70 -4.11 12.99 -5.52
N ALA A 71 -4.30 11.80 -6.11
CA ALA A 71 -3.71 10.57 -5.62
C ALA A 71 -2.18 10.62 -5.67
N LEU A 72 -1.54 10.17 -4.60
CA LEU A 72 -0.09 10.12 -4.46
C LEU A 72 0.54 9.16 -5.48
N CYS A 73 -0.08 8.00 -5.66
CA CYS A 73 0.31 7.03 -6.68
C CYS A 73 -0.87 6.77 -7.62
N LYS A 74 -0.61 6.89 -8.92
CA LYS A 74 -1.55 6.60 -9.99
C LYS A 74 -1.55 5.11 -10.33
#